data_AF-A0A946M1I1-F1
#
_entry.id   AF-A0A946M1I1-F1
#
_cell.length_a   1.000
_cell.length_b   1.000
_cell.length_c   1.000
_cell.angle_alpha   90.00
_cell.angle_beta   90.00
_cell.angle_gamma   90.00
#
_symmetry.space_group_name_H-M   'P 1'
#
loop_
_entity.id
_entity.type
_entity.pdbx_description
1 polymer ?
#
loop_
_entity_poly.entity_id
_entity_poly.type
_entity_poly.pdbx_seq_one_letter_code
_entity_poly.pdbx_strand_id
1 'polypeptide(L)'
;MNDPLIDAESLVKKRKKYELTETGFNEVPRKYRKFYRRWRGTGDQLADNEVLCPVCLVVIRSARELRPGDRVYCMPCMSRLTVVEKNGMLIATVVY
;
A
#
# COMPACT_ATOMS: atom_id res chain seq x y z
N MET A 1 -24.32 31.60 -14.05
CA MET A 1 -24.27 30.29 -14.73
C MET A 1 -23.10 29.54 -14.11
N ASN A 2 -23.39 28.62 -13.18
CA ASN A 2 -22.35 27.74 -12.62
C ASN A 2 -22.12 26.60 -13.61
N ASP A 3 -20.85 26.37 -13.93
CA ASP A 3 -20.38 25.37 -14.86
C ASP A 3 -20.57 23.96 -14.25
N PRO A 4 -21.41 23.07 -14.82
CA PRO A 4 -21.71 21.75 -14.28
C PRO A 4 -20.55 20.75 -14.33
N LEU A 5 -19.39 21.15 -14.89
CA LEU A 5 -18.17 20.36 -14.93
C LEU A 5 -17.38 20.39 -13.60
N ILE A 6 -17.60 21.39 -12.75
CA ILE A 6 -16.85 21.55 -11.49
C ILE A 6 -17.30 20.53 -10.41
N ASP A 7 -18.57 20.11 -10.43
CA ASP A 7 -19.10 19.14 -9.46
C ASP A 7 -18.64 17.69 -9.73
N ALA A 8 -18.31 17.34 -10.98
CA ALA A 8 -17.88 15.98 -11.33
C ALA A 8 -16.49 15.62 -10.77
N GLU A 9 -15.58 16.60 -10.63
CA GLU A 9 -14.26 16.39 -10.00
C GLU A 9 -14.35 16.11 -8.50
N SER A 10 -15.42 16.56 -7.84
CA SER A 10 -15.61 16.41 -6.38
C SER A 10 -15.92 14.96 -5.95
N LEU A 11 -16.40 14.12 -6.88
CA LEU A 11 -16.75 12.72 -6.61
C LEU A 11 -15.56 11.75 -6.72
N VAL A 12 -14.40 12.21 -7.20
CA VAL A 12 -13.16 11.45 -7.08
C VAL A 12 -12.71 11.52 -5.62
N LYS A 13 -13.29 10.65 -4.76
CA LYS A 13 -12.92 10.50 -3.34
C LYS A 13 -11.40 10.56 -3.20
N LYS A 14 -10.90 11.67 -2.66
CA LYS A 14 -9.48 11.89 -2.41
C LYS A 14 -8.99 10.74 -1.51
N ARG A 15 -7.93 10.05 -1.94
CA ARG A 15 -7.32 8.96 -1.16
C ARG A 15 -6.97 9.46 0.22
N LYS A 16 -7.34 8.71 1.26
CA LYS A 16 -6.95 9.03 2.64
C LYS A 16 -5.43 9.03 2.75
N LYS A 17 -4.89 9.99 3.49
CA LYS A 17 -3.46 10.06 3.83
C LYS A 17 -3.26 9.42 5.19
N TYR A 18 -2.20 8.64 5.32
CA TYR A 18 -1.84 7.96 6.57
C TYR A 18 -0.47 8.44 7.04
N GLU A 19 -0.35 8.71 8.34
CA GLU A 19 0.94 9.00 8.97
C GLU A 19 1.70 7.69 9.22
N LEU A 20 2.93 7.59 8.68
CA LEU A 20 3.78 6.42 8.88
C LEU A 20 4.87 6.72 9.91
N THR A 21 4.85 5.97 10.99
CA THR A 21 5.94 5.88 11.96
C THR A 21 6.95 4.80 11.55
N GLU A 22 8.22 4.98 11.93
CA GLU A 22 9.26 3.98 11.69
C GLU A 22 9.04 2.74 12.58
N THR A 23 9.01 1.58 11.95
CA THR A 23 8.75 0.27 12.58
C THR A 23 10.02 -0.53 12.87
N GLY A 24 11.21 0.07 12.69
CA GLY A 24 12.50 -0.59 12.98
C GLY A 24 13.00 -1.56 11.89
N PHE A 25 12.53 -1.44 10.65
CA PHE A 25 12.98 -2.28 9.54
C PHE A 25 14.39 -1.89 9.07
N ASN A 26 15.43 -2.62 9.50
CA ASN A 26 16.82 -2.24 9.23
C ASN A 26 17.37 -2.65 7.86
N GLU A 27 16.69 -3.56 7.16
CA GLU A 27 17.11 -4.13 5.85
C GLU A 27 16.98 -3.13 4.69
N VAL A 28 16.40 -1.96 4.91
CA VAL A 28 16.13 -0.94 3.90
C VAL A 28 16.72 0.41 4.33
N PRO A 29 17.17 1.28 3.39
CA PRO A 29 17.68 2.60 3.72
C PRO A 29 16.72 3.41 4.59
N ARG A 30 17.27 4.23 5.52
CA ARG A 30 16.51 5.01 6.52
C ARG A 30 15.30 5.72 5.94
N LYS A 31 15.44 6.32 4.75
CA LYS A 31 14.36 7.04 4.04
C LYS A 31 13.09 6.21 3.82
N TYR A 32 13.23 4.89 3.64
CA TYR A 32 12.11 4.02 3.28
C TYR A 32 11.64 3.10 4.41
N ARG A 33 12.32 3.06 5.57
CA ARG A 33 11.99 2.15 6.68
C ARG A 33 10.55 2.28 7.17
N LYS A 34 10.01 3.50 7.18
CA LYS A 34 8.61 3.79 7.52
C LYS A 34 7.59 3.08 6.63
N PHE A 35 7.96 2.73 5.40
CA PHE A 35 7.09 2.02 4.46
C PHE A 35 7.15 0.50 4.61
N TYR A 36 7.98 -0.03 5.51
CA TYR A 36 8.14 -1.48 5.67
C TYR A 36 7.91 -1.91 7.11
N ARG A 37 7.04 -2.90 7.26
CA ARG A 37 6.73 -3.56 8.54
C ARG A 37 6.91 -5.07 8.38
N ARG A 38 7.37 -5.75 9.42
CA ARG A 38 7.38 -7.21 9.46
C ARG A 38 5.96 -7.73 9.68
N TRP A 39 5.56 -8.71 8.87
CA TRP A 39 4.31 -9.43 9.07
C TRP A 39 4.35 -10.22 10.38
N ARG A 40 3.36 -10.04 11.27
CA ARG A 40 3.34 -10.73 12.59
C ARG A 40 2.57 -12.06 12.59
N GLY A 41 2.10 -12.52 11.44
CA GLY A 41 1.45 -13.84 11.28
C GLY A 41 -0.06 -13.76 10.99
N THR A 42 -0.77 -14.86 11.22
CA THR A 42 -2.17 -15.10 10.81
C THR A 42 -3.22 -14.18 11.45
N GLY A 43 -2.87 -13.41 12.48
CA GLY A 43 -3.75 -12.41 13.11
C GLY A 43 -3.47 -10.96 12.71
N ASP A 44 -2.51 -10.73 11.80
CA ASP A 44 -2.14 -9.40 11.36
C ASP A 44 -3.17 -8.89 10.34
N GLN A 45 -4.03 -7.96 10.76
CA GLN A 45 -4.97 -7.31 9.85
C GLN A 45 -4.26 -6.21 9.07
N LEU A 46 -4.26 -6.32 7.74
CA LEU A 46 -3.76 -5.27 6.86
C LEU A 46 -4.74 -4.08 6.86
N ALA A 47 -4.21 -2.88 7.07
CA ALA A 47 -4.99 -1.67 6.85
C ALA A 47 -5.12 -1.35 5.33
N ASP A 48 -6.05 -0.46 4.98
CA ASP A 48 -6.31 -0.03 3.58
C ASP A 48 -5.09 0.59 2.86
N ASN A 49 -4.05 0.93 3.61
CA ASN A 49 -2.79 1.47 3.08
C ASN A 49 -1.63 0.48 3.17
N GLU A 50 -1.91 -0.78 3.48
CA GLU A 50 -0.94 -1.84 3.69
C GLU A 50 -1.17 -2.99 2.73
N VAL A 51 -0.08 -3.55 2.21
CA VAL A 51 -0.09 -4.63 1.23
C VAL A 51 0.97 -5.65 1.60
N LEU A 52 0.61 -6.92 1.62
CA LEU A 52 1.55 -8.00 1.89
C LEU A 52 2.29 -8.40 0.61
N CYS A 53 3.62 -8.37 0.65
CA CYS A 53 4.43 -8.95 -0.41
C CYS A 53 4.41 -10.49 -0.33
N PRO A 54 3.99 -11.21 -1.40
CA PRO A 54 3.94 -12.68 -1.37
C PRO A 54 5.32 -13.34 -1.42
N VAL A 55 6.38 -12.58 -1.77
CA VAL A 55 7.75 -13.12 -1.95
C VAL A 55 8.52 -13.09 -0.63
N CYS A 56 8.65 -11.91 -0.02
CA CYS A 56 9.45 -11.74 1.21
C CYS A 56 8.62 -11.70 2.49
N LEU A 57 7.28 -11.80 2.39
CA LEU A 57 6.35 -11.73 3.52
C LEU A 57 6.50 -10.47 4.38
N VAL A 58 6.93 -9.37 3.75
CA VAL A 58 7.00 -8.04 4.37
C VAL A 58 5.74 -7.26 4.01
N VAL A 59 5.23 -6.49 4.98
CA VAL A 59 4.13 -5.56 4.77
C VAL A 59 4.68 -4.26 4.22
N ILE A 60 4.23 -3.90 3.03
CA ILE A 60 4.52 -2.63 2.38
C ILE A 60 3.40 -1.67 2.72
N ARG A 61 3.76 -0.55 3.32
CA ARG A 61 2.85 0.51 3.73
C ARG A 61 2.98 1.68 2.76
N SER A 62 1.88 2.36 2.50
CA SER A 62 1.85 3.58 1.70
C SER A 62 1.33 4.76 2.52
N ALA A 63 1.77 5.96 2.16
CA ALA A 63 1.25 7.22 2.73
C ALA A 63 -0.15 7.55 2.24
N ARG A 64 -0.63 6.83 1.22
CA ARG A 64 -1.96 6.97 0.64
C ARG A 64 -2.66 5.63 0.70
N GLU A 65 -3.98 5.66 0.80
CA GLU A 65 -4.85 4.51 0.56
C GLU A 65 -4.43 3.80 -0.74
N LEU A 66 -4.23 2.48 -0.63
CA LEU A 66 -3.92 1.61 -1.76
C LEU A 66 -5.23 1.08 -2.30
N ARG A 67 -5.38 1.13 -3.62
CA ARG A 67 -6.56 0.60 -4.30
C ARG A 67 -6.16 -0.61 -5.15
N PRO A 68 -7.08 -1.56 -5.37
CA PRO A 68 -6.82 -2.64 -6.32
C PRO A 68 -6.45 -2.05 -7.69
N GLY A 69 -5.39 -2.59 -8.30
CA GLY A 69 -4.79 -2.10 -9.54
C GLY A 69 -3.58 -1.16 -9.35
N ASP A 70 -3.35 -0.63 -8.14
CA ASP A 70 -2.13 0.15 -7.88
C ASP A 70 -0.87 -0.71 -8.03
N ARG A 71 0.21 -0.10 -8.53
CA ARG A 71 1.52 -0.76 -8.68
C ARG A 71 2.42 -0.39 -7.50
N VAL A 72 3.00 -1.40 -6.87
CA VAL A 72 3.88 -1.27 -5.71
C VAL A 72 5.19 -1.95 -6.02
N TYR A 73 6.29 -1.36 -5.57
CA TYR A 73 7.61 -1.96 -5.69
C TYR A 73 8.08 -2.41 -4.30
N CYS A 74 8.43 -3.69 -4.20
CA CYS A 74 9.06 -4.25 -3.02
C CYS A 74 10.56 -4.04 -3.11
N MET A 75 11.10 -3.12 -2.30
CA MET A 75 12.53 -2.85 -2.27
C MET A 75 13.37 -4.03 -1.73
N PRO A 76 12.93 -4.77 -0.68
CA PRO A 76 13.68 -5.93 -0.18
C PRO A 76 13.84 -7.07 -1.19
N CYS A 77 12.80 -7.32 -1.99
CA CYS A 77 12.74 -8.45 -2.93
C CYS A 77 12.89 -8.04 -4.40
N MET A 78 13.10 -6.75 -4.64
CA MET A 78 13.17 -6.10 -5.96
C MET A 78 12.01 -6.45 -6.92
N SER A 79 10.89 -6.93 -6.40
CA SER A 79 9.78 -7.42 -7.19
C SER A 79 8.77 -6.30 -7.46
N ARG A 80 8.25 -6.24 -8.70
CA ARG A 80 7.11 -5.41 -9.05
C ARG A 80 5.82 -6.15 -8.71
N LEU A 81 4.96 -5.47 -7.99
CA LEU A 81 3.73 -6.02 -7.45
C LEU A 81 2.54 -5.17 -7.90
N THR A 82 1.41 -5.80 -8.12
CA THR A 82 0.12 -5.13 -8.29
C THR A 82 -0.76 -5.46 -7.10
N VAL A 83 -1.40 -4.44 -6.53
CA VAL A 83 -2.35 -4.60 -5.45
C VAL A 83 -3.62 -5.25 -6.00
N VAL A 84 -4.02 -6.35 -5.39
CA VAL A 84 -5.25 -7.08 -5.71
C VAL A 84 -6.02 -7.23 -4.41
N GLU A 85 -7.32 -6.97 -4.45
CA GLU A 85 -8.18 -7.25 -3.31
C GLU A 85 -8.56 -8.73 -3.30
N LYS A 86 -8.27 -9.43 -2.21
CA LYS A 86 -8.63 -10.84 -2.02
C LYS A 86 -9.25 -11.02 -0.64
N ASN A 87 -10.49 -11.50 -0.59
CA ASN A 87 -11.24 -11.73 0.66
C ASN A 87 -11.35 -10.47 1.56
N GLY A 88 -11.48 -9.27 0.96
CA GLY A 88 -11.54 -8.01 1.71
C GLY A 88 -10.19 -7.53 2.27
N MET A 89 -9.07 -8.17 1.89
CA MET A 89 -7.72 -7.74 2.22
C MET A 89 -6.94 -7.36 0.97
N LEU A 90 -6.08 -6.34 1.07
CA LEU A 90 -5.20 -5.92 -0.01
C LEU A 90 -3.94 -6.80 -0.04
N ILE A 91 -3.85 -7.68 -1.02
CA ILE A 91 -2.73 -8.60 -1.24
C ILE A 91 -1.97 -8.18 -2.50
N ALA A 92 -0.64 -8.21 -2.48
CA ALA A 92 0.13 -7.99 -3.71
C ALA A 92 0.22 -9.27 -4.52
N THR A 93 0.05 -9.15 -5.84
CA THR A 93 0.37 -10.19 -6.82
C THR A 93 1.61 -9.76 -7.60
N VAL A 94 2.53 -10.68 -7.87
CA VAL A 94 3.73 -10.38 -8.64
C VAL A 94 3.35 -10.14 -10.10
N VAL A 95 3.84 -9.03 -10.67
CA VAL A 95 3.75 -8.75 -12.10
C VAL A 95 5.12 -9.03 -12.70
N TYR A 96 5.16 -10.03 -13.57
CA TYR A 96 6.36 -10.46 -14.31
C TYR A 96 6.92 -9.32 -15.18
#